data_AF-A0AA39SQV5-F1
#
_entry.id   AF-A0AA39SQV5-F1
#
_cell.length_a   1.000
_cell.length_b   1.000
_cell.length_c   1.000
_cell.angle_alpha   90.00
_cell.angle_beta   90.00
_cell.angle_gamma   90.00
#
_symmetry.space_group_name_H-M   'P 1'
#
loop_
_entity.id
_entity.type
_entity.pdbx_description
1 polymer ?
#
loop_
_entity_poly.entity_id
_entity_poly.type
_entity_poly.pdbx_seq_one_letter_code
_entity_poly.pdbx_strand_id
1 'polypeptide(L)'
;MESCTHMSIVVAGTPGYLGPEYYVTNQLNEKSDIYSFGIVLLEIITSHPVVKIGEDENVHITRWVIDMIGNGDITNIVDPSLEGDFETNSARKAVEFALACASHVSSKRPTVNDIVMELKDCLVMETARKKNGRSSEANSAQEIFIMNNMDSEFCTPRAR
;
A
#
# COMPACT_ATOMS: atom_id res chain seq x y z
N MET A 1 11.64 7.87 46.35
CA MET A 1 12.49 7.79 45.15
C MET A 1 11.79 6.86 44.19
N GLU A 2 11.33 7.43 43.08
CA GLU A 2 10.96 6.79 41.81
C GLU A 2 9.77 5.82 41.82
N SER A 3 8.57 6.40 41.80
CA SER A 3 7.39 5.80 41.18
C SER A 3 7.67 5.58 39.69
N CYS A 4 7.94 4.34 39.31
CA CYS A 4 7.99 3.91 37.92
C CYS A 4 6.58 4.08 37.35
N THR A 5 6.34 5.21 36.70
CA THR A 5 5.11 5.44 35.93
C THR A 5 5.09 4.38 34.84
N HIS A 6 4.30 3.33 35.08
CA HIS A 6 3.86 2.39 34.07
C HIS A 6 3.18 3.22 32.98
N MET A 7 3.95 3.61 31.96
CA MET A 7 3.41 4.18 30.74
C MET A 7 2.63 3.06 30.07
N SER A 8 1.37 2.89 30.47
CA SER A 8 0.38 2.20 29.66
C SER A 8 0.17 3.10 28.43
N ILE A 9 1.00 2.89 27.41
CA ILE A 9 0.76 3.43 26.09
C ILE A 9 -0.56 2.79 25.66
N VAL A 10 -1.66 3.53 25.80
CA VAL A 10 -2.94 3.14 25.20
C VAL A 10 -2.68 3.26 23.71
N VAL A 11 -2.36 2.13 23.10
CA VAL A 11 -2.03 2.10 21.69
C VAL A 11 -3.32 2.40 20.91
N ALA A 12 -3.27 3.46 20.10
CA ALA A 12 -4.40 3.95 19.33
C ALA A 12 -4.23 3.59 17.85
N GLY A 13 -5.31 3.14 17.20
CA GLY A 13 -5.32 2.81 15.78
C GLY A 13 -6.68 2.29 15.33
N THR A 14 -6.90 2.26 14.01
CA THR A 14 -8.15 1.75 13.42
C THR A 14 -8.07 0.23 13.28
N PRO A 15 -8.96 -0.54 13.93
CA PRO A 15 -8.99 -2.00 13.79
C PRO A 15 -9.07 -2.42 12.31
N GLY A 16 -8.28 -3.42 11.93
CA GLY A 16 -8.14 -3.89 10.54
C GLY A 16 -6.89 -3.34 9.81
N TYR A 17 -6.41 -2.16 10.14
CA TYR A 17 -5.18 -1.62 9.52
C TYR A 17 -3.92 -1.97 10.31
N LEU A 18 -4.08 -2.50 11.52
CA LEU A 18 -2.97 -2.78 12.43
C LEU A 18 -2.28 -4.09 12.10
N GLY A 19 -0.95 -4.03 11.92
CA GLY A 19 -0.12 -5.21 11.70
C GLY A 19 -0.20 -6.21 12.85
N PRO A 20 -0.01 -7.52 12.61
CA PRO A 20 -0.14 -8.56 13.65
C PRO A 20 0.85 -8.38 14.81
N GLU A 21 2.02 -7.78 14.57
CA GLU A 21 3.02 -7.47 15.59
C GLU A 21 2.55 -6.40 16.59
N TYR A 22 1.53 -5.61 16.24
CA TYR A 22 0.92 -4.62 17.11
C TYR A 22 0.49 -5.23 18.45
N TYR A 23 -0.13 -6.41 18.40
CA TYR A 23 -0.64 -7.10 19.59
C TYR A 23 0.46 -7.70 20.47
N VAL A 24 1.71 -7.74 19.99
CA VAL A 24 2.83 -8.43 20.65
C VAL A 24 3.88 -7.43 21.14
N THR A 25 4.19 -6.40 20.36
CA THR A 25 5.34 -5.52 20.63
C THR A 25 4.95 -4.09 21.01
N ASN A 26 3.71 -3.66 20.75
CA ASN A 26 3.26 -2.25 20.88
C ASN A 26 4.19 -1.25 20.15
N GLN A 27 4.92 -1.69 19.11
CA GLN A 27 5.85 -0.83 18.39
C GLN A 27 5.21 -0.25 17.14
N LEU A 28 5.04 1.07 17.14
CA LEU A 28 4.84 1.87 15.94
C LEU A 28 6.21 2.05 15.26
N ASN A 29 6.44 1.32 14.17
CA ASN A 29 7.68 1.38 13.40
C ASN A 29 7.36 1.46 11.90
N GLU A 30 8.38 1.76 11.08
CA GLU A 30 8.25 1.86 9.62
C GLU A 30 7.54 0.64 9.02
N LYS A 31 7.79 -0.57 9.54
CA LYS A 31 7.15 -1.79 9.05
C LYS A 31 5.66 -1.84 9.37
N SER A 32 5.21 -1.31 10.49
CA SER A 32 3.78 -1.20 10.82
C SER A 32 3.06 -0.19 9.91
N ASP A 33 3.73 0.88 9.51
CA ASP A 33 3.21 1.84 8.53
C ASP A 33 3.09 1.19 7.14
N ILE A 34 4.11 0.42 6.74
CA ILE A 34 4.09 -0.34 5.47
C ILE A 34 2.95 -1.37 5.46
N TYR A 35 2.67 -2.02 6.59
CA TYR A 35 1.52 -2.93 6.68
C TYR A 35 0.21 -2.18 6.43
N SER A 36 -0.01 -1.08 7.15
CA SER A 36 -1.21 -0.25 7.01
C SER A 36 -1.37 0.29 5.59
N PHE A 37 -0.27 0.71 4.96
CA PHE A 37 -0.22 1.08 3.55
C PHE A 37 -0.66 -0.06 2.63
N GLY A 38 -0.19 -1.29 2.87
CA GLY A 38 -0.62 -2.46 2.11
C GLY A 38 -2.13 -2.73 2.21
N ILE A 39 -2.72 -2.54 3.40
CA ILE A 39 -4.17 -2.66 3.59
C ILE A 39 -4.93 -1.60 2.80
N VAL A 40 -4.49 -0.34 2.84
CA VAL A 40 -5.09 0.74 2.06
C VAL A 40 -4.96 0.46 0.56
N LEU A 41 -3.82 -0.06 0.10
CA LEU A 41 -3.63 -0.39 -1.31
C LEU A 41 -4.59 -1.51 -1.76
N LEU A 42 -4.81 -2.53 -0.93
CA LEU A 42 -5.83 -3.55 -1.20
C LEU A 42 -7.24 -2.95 -1.22
N GLU A 43 -7.59 -2.08 -0.28
CA GLU A 43 -8.87 -1.39 -0.25
C GLU A 43 -9.10 -0.56 -1.52
N ILE A 44 -8.09 0.16 -2.01
CA ILE A 44 -8.15 0.91 -3.26
C ILE A 44 -8.33 0.00 -4.48
N ILE A 45 -7.54 -1.09 -4.58
CA ILE A 45 -7.61 -1.99 -5.75
C ILE A 45 -8.96 -2.71 -5.81
N THR A 46 -9.50 -3.09 -4.67
CA THR A 46 -10.66 -3.97 -4.57
C THR A 46 -11.98 -3.21 -4.39
N SER A 47 -11.93 -1.98 -3.89
CA SER A 47 -13.10 -1.23 -3.44
C SER A 47 -13.92 -1.97 -2.37
N HIS A 48 -13.25 -2.87 -1.62
CA HIS A 48 -13.86 -3.67 -0.56
C HIS A 48 -13.47 -3.14 0.83
N PRO A 49 -14.38 -3.22 1.82
CA PRO A 49 -14.07 -2.86 3.19
C PRO A 49 -12.98 -3.79 3.76
N VAL A 50 -12.08 -3.23 4.58
CA VAL A 50 -10.99 -3.98 5.21
C VAL A 50 -11.46 -5.17 6.04
N VAL A 51 -12.63 -5.05 6.67
CA VAL A 51 -13.29 -6.16 7.36
C VAL A 51 -14.70 -6.31 6.80
N LYS A 52 -14.95 -7.45 6.16
CA LYS A 52 -16.31 -7.83 5.76
C LYS A 52 -16.98 -8.51 6.94
N ILE A 53 -18.09 -7.94 7.39
CA ILE A 53 -18.91 -8.50 8.46
C ILE A 53 -19.80 -9.59 7.85
N GLY A 54 -19.59 -10.84 8.28
CA GLY A 54 -20.40 -11.99 7.90
C GLY A 54 -21.34 -12.42 9.02
N GLU A 55 -22.30 -13.29 8.69
CA GLU A 55 -23.22 -13.88 9.69
C GLU A 55 -22.50 -14.82 10.67
N ASP A 56 -21.53 -15.60 10.16
CA ASP A 56 -20.76 -16.58 10.95
C ASP A 56 -19.41 -16.03 11.42
N GLU A 57 -18.66 -15.35 10.54
CA GLU A 57 -17.36 -14.77 10.87
C GLU A 57 -17.06 -13.48 10.11
N ASN A 58 -16.25 -12.62 10.73
CA ASN A 58 -15.68 -11.45 10.08
C ASN A 58 -14.45 -11.86 9.27
N VAL A 59 -14.42 -11.52 7.99
CA VAL A 59 -13.31 -11.85 7.10
C VAL A 59 -12.49 -10.60 6.82
N HIS A 60 -11.19 -10.67 7.11
CA HIS A 60 -10.24 -9.62 6.80
C HIS A 60 -9.91 -9.61 5.30
N ILE A 61 -9.73 -8.43 4.71
CA ILE A 61 -9.47 -8.23 3.28
C ILE A 61 -8.28 -9.05 2.78
N THR A 62 -7.19 -9.13 3.54
CA THR A 62 -6.01 -9.93 3.15
C THR A 62 -6.34 -11.41 2.98
N ARG A 63 -7.18 -11.97 3.86
CA ARG A 63 -7.59 -13.38 3.77
C ARG A 63 -8.49 -13.61 2.56
N TRP A 64 -9.49 -12.74 2.38
CA TRP A 64 -10.37 -12.80 1.21
C TRP A 64 -9.59 -12.72 -0.11
N VAL A 65 -8.65 -11.79 -0.24
CA VAL A 65 -7.83 -11.64 -1.45
C VAL A 65 -6.95 -12.88 -1.68
N ILE A 66 -6.30 -13.42 -0.65
CA ILE A 66 -5.48 -14.63 -0.78
C ILE A 66 -6.31 -15.81 -1.30
N ASP A 67 -7.52 -16.00 -0.77
CA ASP A 67 -8.42 -17.06 -1.20
C ASP A 67 -8.85 -16.87 -2.68
N MET A 68 -9.15 -15.64 -3.09
CA MET A 68 -9.52 -15.31 -4.48
C MET A 68 -8.36 -15.52 -5.46
N ILE A 69 -7.12 -15.17 -5.08
CA ILE A 69 -5.93 -15.44 -5.91
C ILE A 69 -5.73 -16.95 -6.08
N GLY A 70 -5.89 -17.72 -5.00
CA GLY A 70 -5.77 -19.18 -5.03
C GLY A 70 -6.75 -19.85 -6.02
N ASN A 71 -7.91 -19.22 -6.23
CA ASN A 71 -8.93 -19.67 -7.19
C ASN A 71 -8.69 -19.16 -8.63
N GLY A 72 -7.66 -18.34 -8.85
CA GLY A 72 -7.29 -17.80 -10.17
C GLY A 72 -8.11 -16.60 -10.64
N ASP A 73 -8.88 -15.97 -9.75
CA ASP A 73 -9.95 -15.04 -10.11
C ASP A 73 -9.58 -13.58 -9.80
N ILE A 74 -8.61 -13.05 -10.55
CA ILE A 74 -8.16 -11.65 -10.39
C ILE A 74 -9.22 -10.64 -10.84
N THR A 75 -10.07 -11.02 -11.79
CA THR A 75 -11.13 -10.16 -12.31
C THR A 75 -12.18 -9.82 -11.26
N ASN A 76 -12.46 -10.75 -10.34
CA ASN A 76 -13.39 -10.51 -9.24
C ASN A 76 -12.71 -9.93 -7.98
N ILE A 77 -11.39 -9.74 -8.01
CA ILE A 77 -10.66 -9.02 -6.95
C ILE A 77 -10.70 -7.51 -7.20
N VAL A 78 -10.50 -7.09 -8.45
CA VAL A 78 -10.39 -5.67 -8.83
C VAL A 78 -11.75 -4.97 -8.76
N ASP A 79 -11.75 -3.68 -8.41
CA ASP A 79 -12.93 -2.82 -8.32
C ASP A 79 -13.87 -3.00 -9.53
N PRO A 80 -15.10 -3.50 -9.31
CA PRO A 80 -16.09 -3.70 -10.37
C PRO A 80 -16.43 -2.42 -11.16
N SER A 81 -16.26 -1.24 -10.55
CA SER A 81 -16.52 0.06 -11.18
C SER A 81 -15.54 0.40 -12.30
N LEU A 82 -14.41 -0.32 -12.38
CA LEU A 82 -13.47 -0.20 -13.50
C LEU A 82 -13.99 -0.89 -14.77
N GLU A 83 -15.05 -1.70 -14.69
CA GLU A 83 -15.70 -2.34 -15.85
C GLU A 83 -14.72 -3.11 -16.78
N GLY A 84 -13.62 -3.62 -16.22
CA GLY A 84 -12.59 -4.32 -16.98
C GLY A 84 -11.55 -3.41 -17.67
N ASP A 85 -11.53 -2.10 -17.41
CA ASP A 85 -10.50 -1.17 -17.89
C ASP A 85 -9.20 -1.29 -17.08
N PHE A 86 -8.62 -2.49 -17.09
CA PHE A 86 -7.32 -2.77 -16.52
C PHE A 86 -6.67 -3.95 -17.24
N GLU A 87 -5.34 -4.02 -17.18
CA GLU A 87 -4.62 -5.18 -17.68
C GLU A 87 -4.48 -6.22 -16.56
N THR A 88 -4.88 -7.45 -16.85
CA THR A 88 -4.99 -8.55 -15.87
C THR A 88 -3.69 -8.85 -15.14
N ASN A 89 -2.55 -8.83 -15.83
CA ASN A 89 -1.26 -9.13 -15.20
C ASN A 89 -0.77 -7.97 -14.34
N SER A 90 -0.98 -6.72 -14.76
CA SER A 90 -0.70 -5.52 -13.97
C SER A 90 -1.55 -5.50 -12.71
N ALA A 91 -2.84 -5.82 -12.80
CA ALA A 91 -3.71 -5.95 -11.65
C ALA A 91 -3.22 -7.05 -10.69
N ARG A 92 -2.87 -8.23 -11.21
CA ARG A 92 -2.30 -9.31 -10.39
C ARG A 92 -1.03 -8.86 -9.65
N LYS A 93 -0.10 -8.21 -10.35
CA LYS A 93 1.14 -7.68 -9.75
C LYS A 93 0.84 -6.64 -8.66
N ALA A 94 -0.10 -5.73 -8.90
CA ALA A 94 -0.48 -4.72 -7.92
C ALA A 94 -1.06 -5.36 -6.64
N VAL A 95 -1.90 -6.39 -6.79
CA VAL A 95 -2.44 -7.14 -5.66
C VAL A 95 -1.34 -7.90 -4.91
N GLU A 96 -0.45 -8.59 -5.62
CA GLU A 96 0.69 -9.31 -5.02
C GLU A 96 1.61 -8.35 -4.25
N PHE A 97 1.87 -7.17 -4.81
CA PHE A 97 2.66 -6.13 -4.17
C PHE A 97 1.98 -5.58 -2.89
N ALA A 98 0.67 -5.35 -2.94
CA ALA A 98 -0.12 -4.94 -1.78
C ALA A 98 -0.10 -6.01 -0.68
N LEU A 99 -0.20 -7.29 -1.03
CA LEU A 99 -0.08 -8.42 -0.10
C LEU A 99 1.33 -8.53 0.51
N ALA A 100 2.38 -8.22 -0.26
CA ALA A 100 3.74 -8.18 0.26
C ALA A 100 3.91 -7.07 1.32
N CYS A 101 3.34 -5.88 1.06
CA CYS A 101 3.27 -4.80 2.05
C CYS A 101 2.49 -5.22 3.31
N ALA A 102 1.35 -5.88 3.12
CA ALA A 102 0.49 -6.41 4.19
C ALA A 102 0.95 -7.77 4.77
N SER A 103 2.22 -8.15 4.59
CA SER A 103 2.70 -9.44 5.09
C SER A 103 2.66 -9.51 6.62
N HIS A 104 2.24 -10.65 7.17
CA HIS A 104 2.33 -10.90 8.62
C HIS A 104 3.78 -10.97 9.12
N VAL A 105 4.74 -11.26 8.23
CA VAL A 105 6.16 -11.30 8.57
C VAL A 105 6.79 -9.97 8.18
N SER A 106 7.13 -9.14 9.17
CA SER A 106 7.64 -7.77 8.95
C SER A 106 8.89 -7.70 8.07
N SER A 107 9.77 -8.71 8.12
CA SER A 107 10.96 -8.81 7.27
C SER A 107 10.68 -9.14 5.81
N LYS A 108 9.49 -9.65 5.49
CA LYS A 108 9.05 -9.88 4.10
C LYS A 108 8.42 -8.65 3.47
N ARG A 109 8.09 -7.63 4.27
CA ARG A 109 7.56 -6.37 3.74
C ARG A 109 8.68 -5.60 3.03
N PRO A 110 8.40 -4.96 1.88
CA PRO A 110 9.36 -4.10 1.20
C PRO A 110 9.84 -2.96 2.12
N THR A 111 10.92 -2.30 1.73
CA THR A 111 11.33 -1.02 2.34
C THR A 111 10.52 0.13 1.73
N VAL A 112 10.47 1.28 2.42
CA VAL A 112 9.85 2.48 1.83
C VAL A 112 10.49 2.85 0.49
N ASN A 113 11.81 2.64 0.34
CA ASN A 113 12.50 2.91 -0.93
C ASN A 113 12.02 1.99 -2.06
N ASP A 114 11.83 0.70 -1.78
CA ASP A 114 11.27 -0.24 -2.76
C ASP A 114 9.86 0.18 -3.19
N ILE A 115 9.03 0.64 -2.24
CA ILE A 115 7.68 1.14 -2.52
C ILE A 115 7.72 2.38 -3.40
N VAL A 116 8.56 3.37 -3.08
CA VAL A 116 8.66 4.59 -3.87
C VAL A 116 9.16 4.29 -5.29
N MET A 117 10.13 3.39 -5.43
CA MET A 117 10.65 2.98 -6.74
C MET A 117 9.56 2.32 -7.59
N GLU A 118 8.85 1.34 -7.04
CA GLU A 118 7.76 0.64 -7.75
C GLU A 118 6.66 1.62 -8.18
N LEU A 119 6.24 2.52 -7.29
CA LEU A 119 5.21 3.52 -7.59
C LEU A 119 5.67 4.53 -8.66
N LYS A 120 6.93 4.96 -8.63
CA LYS A 120 7.51 5.84 -9.66
C LYS A 120 7.50 5.14 -11.02
N ASP A 121 7.88 3.86 -11.07
CA ASP A 121 7.88 3.08 -12.31
C ASP A 121 6.45 2.89 -12.85
N CYS A 122 5.48 2.57 -12.00
CA CYS A 122 4.06 2.51 -12.37
C CYS A 122 3.57 3.83 -12.99
N LEU A 123 3.92 4.97 -12.38
CA LEU A 123 3.53 6.29 -12.88
C LEU A 123 4.13 6.60 -14.26
N VAL A 124 5.40 6.25 -14.49
CA VAL A 124 6.05 6.42 -15.79
C VAL A 124 5.36 5.57 -16.86
N MET A 125 5.01 4.31 -16.54
CA MET A 125 4.31 3.42 -17.47
C MET A 125 2.92 3.96 -17.84
N GLU A 126 2.13 4.40 -16.86
CA GLU A 126 0.78 4.92 -17.10
C GLU A 126 0.77 6.25 -17.86
N THR A 127 1.74 7.13 -17.59
CA THR A 127 1.88 8.38 -18.35
C THR A 127 2.30 8.13 -19.80
N ALA A 128 3.12 7.11 -20.07
CA ALA A 128 3.44 6.68 -21.43
C ALA A 128 2.21 6.10 -22.15
N ARG A 129 1.42 5.25 -21.48
CA ARG A 129 0.16 4.70 -22.02
C ARG A 129 -0.82 5.81 -22.42
N LYS A 130 -1.02 6.82 -21.55
CA LYS A 130 -1.90 7.97 -21.84
C LYS A 130 -1.43 8.83 -23.01
N LYS A 131 -0.12 9.04 -23.17
CA LYS A 131 0.46 9.77 -24.31
C LYS A 131 0.26 9.05 -25.65
N ASN A 132 0.33 7.72 -25.66
CA ASN A 132 0.03 6.94 -26.86
C ASN A 132 -1.47 6.95 -27.23
N GLY A 133 -2.36 7.20 -26.27
CA GLY A 133 -3.81 7.26 -26.49
C GLY A 133 -4.37 8.65 -26.84
N ARG A 134 -3.61 9.74 -26.65
CA ARG A 134 -4.02 11.12 -26.94
C ARG A 134 -2.99 11.83 -27.81
N SER A 135 -3.32 12.04 -29.09
CA SER A 135 -2.62 13.01 -29.94
C SER A 135 -2.85 14.43 -29.40
N SER A 136 -1.77 15.05 -28.92
CA SER A 136 -1.61 16.43 -28.39
C SER A 136 -2.15 16.72 -26.99
N GLU A 137 -1.23 16.90 -26.04
CA GLU A 137 -1.12 18.13 -25.22
C GLU A 137 0.21 18.12 -24.45
N ALA A 138 1.14 18.94 -24.92
CA ALA A 138 2.48 19.11 -24.35
C ALA A 138 2.40 20.04 -23.13
N ASN A 139 2.21 19.47 -21.93
CA ASN A 139 2.48 20.15 -20.65
C ASN A 139 2.88 19.19 -19.51
N SER A 140 2.56 17.90 -19.60
CA SER A 140 2.80 16.93 -18.49
C SER A 140 4.25 16.46 -18.35
N ALA A 141 5.11 16.70 -19.35
CA ALA A 141 6.53 16.32 -19.27
C ALA A 141 7.34 17.23 -18.33
N GLN A 142 6.89 18.47 -18.09
CA GLN A 142 7.56 19.41 -17.19
C GLN A 142 7.33 19.06 -15.71
N GLU A 143 6.16 18.54 -15.34
CA GLU A 143 5.87 18.15 -13.94
C GLU A 143 6.64 16.90 -13.49
N ILE A 144 6.81 15.92 -14.38
CA ILE A 144 7.59 14.70 -14.09
C ILE A 144 9.06 15.05 -13.84
N PHE A 145 9.62 16.01 -14.59
CA PHE A 145 10.99 16.48 -14.38
C PHE A 145 11.16 17.23 -13.05
N ILE A 146 10.10 17.91 -12.57
CA ILE A 146 10.12 18.61 -11.27
C ILE A 146 10.06 17.62 -10.10
N MET A 147 9.27 16.55 -10.18
CA MET A 147 9.26 15.49 -9.15
C MET A 147 10.58 14.71 -9.08
N ASN A 148 11.22 14.46 -10.22
CA ASN A 148 12.50 13.75 -10.28
C ASN A 148 13.70 14.55 -9.74
N ASN A 149 13.58 15.88 -9.62
CA ASN A 149 14.66 16.77 -9.16
C ASN A 149 14.55 17.23 -7.69
N MET A 150 13.50 16.85 -6.96
CA MET A 150 13.39 17.22 -5.53
C MET A 150 14.24 16.37 -4.57
N ASP A 151 14.84 15.27 -5.03
CA ASP A 151 15.67 14.38 -4.19
C ASP A 151 17.08 14.96 -3.88
N SER A 152 17.37 16.22 -4.23
CA SER A 152 18.71 16.84 -4.10
C SER A 152 18.87 17.90 -2.99
N GLU A 153 17.83 18.36 -2.29
CA GLU A 153 17.97 19.54 -1.38
C GLU A 153 17.63 19.34 0.10
N PHE A 154 17.54 18.10 0.61
CA PHE A 154 17.41 17.86 2.06
C PHE A 154 18.48 16.93 2.62
N CYS A 155 19.74 17.38 2.55
CA CYS A 155 20.76 16.92 3.50
C CYS A 155 21.82 17.99 3.75
N THR A 156 21.59 18.88 4.71
CA THR A 156 22.67 19.37 5.57
C THR A 156 22.16 19.48 7.01
N PRO A 157 22.70 18.71 7.97
CA PRO A 157 22.58 19.05 9.38
C PRO A 157 23.50 20.26 9.61
N ARG A 158 22.90 21.44 9.78
CA ARG A 158 23.64 22.62 10.24
C ARG A 158 23.86 22.48 11.75
N ALA A 159 24.95 21.83 12.12
CA ALA A 159 25.45 21.89 13.50
C ALA A 159 25.83 23.33 13.84
N ARG A 160 25.31 23.84 14.96
CA ARG A 160 25.80 25.04 15.62
C ARG A 160 25.82 24.80 17.11
#